data_AF-K1ZU33-F1
#
_entry.id   AF-K1ZU33-F1
#
_cell.length_a   1.000
_cell.length_b   1.000
_cell.length_c   1.000
_cell.angle_alpha   90.00
_cell.angle_beta   90.00
_cell.angle_gamma   90.00
#
_symmetry.space_group_name_H-M   'P 1'
#
loop_
_entity.id
_entity.type
_entity.pdbx_description
1 polymer ?
#
loop_
_entity_poly.entity_id
_entity_poly.type
_entity_poly.pdbx_seq_one_letter_code
_entity_poly.pdbx_strand_id
1 'polypeptide(L)' 'NLMSRLHLDFPAYGWNLNSGYGTPHHLNVIQTIGITPHHRLKYVETYQTHHSH' A
#
# COMPACT_ATOMS: atom_id res chain seq x y z
N ASN A 1 0.78 -10.89 13.24
CA ASN A 1 0.55 -9.46 13.56
C ASN A 1 -0.61 -8.94 12.69
N LEU A 2 -1.05 -7.67 12.82
CA LEU A 2 -2.15 -7.13 11.98
C LEU A 2 -1.82 -7.19 10.48
N MET A 3 -0.59 -6.86 10.12
CA MET A 3 -0.12 -6.80 8.73
C MET A 3 -0.07 -8.17 8.04
N SER A 4 0.26 -9.24 8.77
CA SER A 4 0.20 -10.61 8.27
C SER A 4 -1.24 -11.04 7.98
N ARG A 5 -2.21 -10.63 8.80
CA ARG A 5 -3.63 -10.94 8.55
C ARG A 5 -4.14 -10.21 7.32
N LEU A 6 -3.86 -8.91 7.27
CA LEU A 6 -4.21 -8.08 6.12
C LEU A 6 -3.56 -8.60 4.82
N HIS A 7 -2.36 -9.17 4.88
CA HIS A 7 -1.73 -9.83 3.72
C HIS A 7 -2.47 -11.09 3.25
N LEU A 8 -3.19 -11.80 4.12
CA LEU A 8 -4.01 -12.94 3.68
C LEU A 8 -5.18 -12.49 2.81
N ASP A 9 -5.80 -11.36 3.17
CA ASP A 9 -6.92 -10.79 2.42
C ASP A 9 -6.44 -10.02 1.17
N PHE A 10 -5.27 -9.40 1.26
CA PHE A 10 -4.70 -8.52 0.23
C PHE A 10 -3.23 -8.87 -0.06
N PRO A 11 -2.94 -10.07 -0.62
CA PRO A 11 -1.58 -10.57 -0.76
C PRO A 11 -0.72 -9.72 -1.69
N ALA A 12 -1.33 -9.14 -2.72
CA ALA A 12 -0.67 -8.28 -3.69
C ALA A 12 0.04 -7.08 -3.04
N TYR A 13 -0.43 -6.60 -1.89
CA TYR A 13 0.12 -5.39 -1.25
C TYR A 13 1.35 -5.67 -0.39
N GLY A 14 1.71 -6.94 -0.15
CA GLY A 14 2.93 -7.31 0.57
C GLY A 14 3.03 -6.82 2.02
N TRP A 15 1.89 -6.59 2.70
CA TRP A 15 1.86 -6.02 4.05
C TRP A 15 2.63 -6.83 5.10
N ASN A 16 2.72 -8.15 4.93
CA ASN A 16 3.56 -9.00 5.78
C ASN A 16 5.05 -8.62 5.74
N LEU A 17 5.53 -8.03 4.64
CA LEU A 17 6.92 -7.65 4.41
C LEU A 17 7.16 -6.15 4.62
N ASN A 18 6.25 -5.31 4.14
CA ASN A 18 6.41 -3.85 4.22
C ASN A 18 5.72 -3.21 5.42
N SER A 19 4.90 -3.95 6.18
CA SER A 19 4.16 -3.43 7.34
C SER A 19 3.33 -2.16 7.10
N GLY A 20 2.92 -1.90 5.85
CA GLY A 20 2.19 -0.70 5.44
C GLY A 20 3.06 0.50 5.07
N TYR A 21 4.39 0.35 5.01
CA TYR A 21 5.28 1.37 4.46
C TYR A 21 5.23 1.36 2.91
N GLY A 22 5.31 2.55 2.32
CA GLY A 22 5.33 2.74 0.85
C GLY A 22 6.64 2.28 0.22
N THR A 23 6.84 0.98 0.14
CA THR A 23 7.92 0.39 -0.66
C THR A 23 7.56 0.45 -2.15
N PRO A 24 8.53 0.43 -3.08
CA PRO A 24 8.26 0.48 -4.51
C PRO A 24 7.23 -0.56 -4.97
N HIS A 25 7.28 -1.78 -4.41
CA HIS A 25 6.30 -2.83 -4.67
C HIS A 25 4.89 -2.43 -4.19
N HIS A 26 4.76 -1.96 -2.95
CA HIS A 26 3.47 -1.55 -2.38
C HIS A 26 2.82 -0.43 -3.21
N LEU A 27 3.64 0.53 -3.63
CA LEU A 27 3.22 1.69 -4.42
C LEU A 27 2.81 1.30 -5.84
N ASN A 28 3.55 0.40 -6.48
CA ASN A 28 3.19 -0.15 -7.79
C ASN A 28 1.84 -0.89 -7.72
N VAL A 29 1.59 -1.64 -6.65
CA VAL A 29 0.33 -2.33 -6.43
C VAL A 29 -0.82 -1.35 -6.21
N ILE A 30 -0.58 -0.27 -5.45
CA ILE A 30 -1.57 0.82 -5.29
C ILE A 30 -1.90 1.47 -6.65
N GLN A 31 -0.91 1.67 -7.52
CA GLN A 31 -1.12 2.26 -8.85
C GLN A 31 -1.88 1.33 -9.81
N THR A 32 -1.68 0.01 -9.68
CA THR A 32 -2.25 -0.98 -10.61
C THR A 32 -3.61 -1.53 -10.17
N ILE A 33 -3.79 -1.77 -8.86
CA ILE A 33 -5.00 -2.38 -8.28
C ILE A 33 -5.87 -1.33 -7.57
N GLY A 34 -5.29 -0.22 -7.14
CA GLY A 34 -5.96 0.84 -6.38
C GLY A 34 -5.69 0.76 -4.88
N ILE A 35 -6.42 1.56 -4.10
CA ILE A 35 -6.36 1.57 -2.64
C ILE A 35 -7.46 0.70 -2.03
N THR A 36 -7.24 0.27 -0.80
CA THR A 36 -8.23 -0.40 0.07
C THR A 36 -8.56 0.48 1.28
N PRO A 37 -9.68 0.21 2.01
CA PRO A 37 -10.03 0.96 3.22
C PRO A 37 -8.98 0.92 4.34
N HIS A 38 -8.04 -0.03 4.29
CA HIS A 38 -6.95 -0.14 5.26
C HIS A 38 -5.78 0.81 4.98
N HIS A 39 -5.75 1.46 3.81
CA HIS A 39 -4.72 2.43 3.48
C HIS A 39 -5.00 3.76 4.19
N ARG A 40 -3.93 4.40 4.68
CA ARG A 40 -4.00 5.78 5.17
C ARG A 40 -4.09 6.71 3.96
N LEU A 41 -5.29 7.19 3.64
CA LEU A 41 -5.56 8.07 2.50
C LEU A 41 -4.57 9.22 2.37
N LYS A 42 -4.27 9.92 3.48
CA LYS A 42 -3.32 11.04 3.49
C LYS A 42 -1.92 10.62 3.04
N TYR A 43 -1.48 9.42 3.40
CA TYR A 43 -0.16 8.91 3.01
C TYR A 43 -0.11 8.59 1.52
N VAL A 44 -1.16 7.94 0.99
CA VAL A 44 -1.26 7.62 -0.43
C VAL A 44 -1.36 8.88 -1.29
N GLU A 45 -2.19 9.85 -0.88
CA GLU A 45 -2.36 11.13 -1.55
C GLU A 45 -1.02 11.89 -1.66
N THR A 46 -0.28 12.00 -0.55
CA THR A 46 1.04 12.66 -0.55
C THR A 46 2.01 11.97 -1.51
N TYR A 47 2.05 10.62 -1.51
CA TYR A 47 2.92 9.90 -2.42
C TYR A 47 2.57 10.13 -3.90
N GLN A 48 1.28 9.99 -4.25
CA GLN A 48 0.79 10.17 -5.62
C GLN A 48 1.03 11.59 -6.13
N THR A 49 0.82 12.59 -5.26
CA THR A 49 1.01 14.00 -5.60
C THR A 49 2.47 14.33 -5.90
N HIS A 50 3.43 13.75 -5.16
CA HIS A 50 4.86 14.06 -5.32
C HIS A 50 5.61 13.20 -6.37
N HIS A 51 5.03 12.09 -6.84
CA HIS A 51 5.63 11.24 -7.89
C HIS A 51 5.02 11.47 -9.28
N SER A 52 4.18 12.50 -9.44
CA SER A 52 3.57 12.90 -10.73
C SER A 52 4.36 14.00 -11.45
N HIS A 53 5.68 14.09 -11.24
CA HIS A 53 6.56 15.09 -11.85
C HIS A 53 7.75 14.41 -12.54
#